data_AF-A0A7W9PA03-F1
#
_entry.id   AF-A0A7W9PA03-F1
#
_cell.length_a   1.000
_cell.length_b   1.000
_cell.length_c   1.000
_cell.angle_alpha   90.00
_cell.angle_beta   90.00
_cell.angle_gamma   90.00
#
_symmetry.space_group_name_H-M   'P 1'
#
loop_
_entity.id
_entity.type
_entity.pdbx_description
1 polymer ?
#
loop_
_entity_poly.entity_id
_entity_poly.type
_entity_poly.pdbx_seq_one_letter_code
_entity_poly.pdbx_strand_id
1 'polypeptide(L)' 'MFSDAITMRIRLLTARASRSGYHLVRASSPPYSWTLLDAEDGEGIYSTPDLDQIEYWLDS' A
#
# COMPACT_ATOMS: atom_id res chain seq x y z
N MET A 1 20.75 -7.30 -5.17
CA MET A 1 20.46 -7.52 -3.73
C MET A 1 19.76 -6.29 -3.11
N PHE A 2 18.64 -5.83 -3.69
CA PHE A 2 17.81 -4.74 -3.10
C PHE A 2 16.39 -5.22 -2.75
N SER A 3 16.08 -6.50 -3.02
CA SER A 3 14.75 -7.09 -2.90
C SER A 3 14.27 -7.21 -1.46
N ASP A 4 15.17 -7.51 -0.52
CA ASP A 4 14.79 -7.79 0.87
C ASP A 4 14.33 -6.53 1.61
N ALA A 5 15.01 -5.40 1.41
CA ALA A 5 14.61 -4.12 2.00
C ALA A 5 13.24 -3.65 1.50
N ILE A 6 13.00 -3.75 0.18
CA ILE A 6 11.70 -3.40 -0.42
C ILE A 6 10.60 -4.35 0.07
N THR A 7 10.89 -5.65 0.15
CA THR A 7 9.92 -6.64 0.66
C THR A 7 9.57 -6.39 2.12
N MET A 8 10.56 -6.09 2.98
CA MET A 8 10.32 -5.73 4.37
C MET A 8 9.46 -4.47 4.48
N ARG A 9 9.74 -3.46 3.65
CA ARG A 9 8.96 -2.22 3.62
C ARG A 9 7.51 -2.45 3.22
N ILE A 10 7.25 -3.22 2.16
CA ILE A 10 5.89 -3.58 1.73
C ILE A 10 5.16 -4.31 2.87
N ARG A 11 5.81 -5.25 3.55
CA ARG A 11 5.21 -5.97 4.69
C ARG A 11 4.85 -5.04 5.85
N LEU A 12 5.73 -4.10 6.20
CA LEU A 12 5.48 -3.13 7.26
C LEU A 12 4.30 -2.21 6.91
N LEU A 13 4.24 -1.70 5.68
CA LEU A 13 3.14 -0.86 5.22
C LEU A 13 1.82 -1.62 5.13
N THR A 14 1.86 -2.88 4.71
CA THR A 14 0.68 -3.75 4.71
C THR A 14 0.13 -3.93 6.12
N ALA A 15 1.01 -4.22 7.10
CA ALA A 15 0.60 -4.36 8.50
C ALA A 15 0.03 -3.06 9.08
N ARG A 16 0.60 -1.91 8.72
CA ARG A 16 0.09 -0.58 9.10
C ARG A 16 -1.29 -0.30 8.50
N ALA A 17 -1.45 -0.51 7.20
CA ALA A 17 -2.73 -0.38 6.51
C ALA A 17 -3.81 -1.23 7.19
N SER A 18 -3.51 -2.50 7.45
CA SER A 18 -4.46 -3.41 8.11
C SER A 18 -4.84 -2.97 9.52
N ARG A 19 -3.91 -2.39 10.28
CA ARG A 19 -4.20 -1.83 11.61
C ARG A 19 -5.14 -0.63 11.56
N SER A 20 -5.12 0.11 10.46
CA SER A 20 -5.96 1.29 10.24
C SER A 20 -7.26 0.98 9.49
N GLY A 21 -7.56 -0.29 9.21
CA GLY A 21 -8.77 -0.67 8.48
C GLY A 21 -8.64 -0.60 6.96
N TYR A 22 -7.42 -0.73 6.43
CA TYR A 22 -7.16 -0.70 4.99
C TYR A 22 -6.43 -1.95 4.46
N HIS A 23 -6.62 -2.23 3.17
CA HIS A 23 -5.85 -3.20 2.41
C HIS A 23 -4.96 -2.53 1.39
N LEU A 24 -3.66 -2.82 1.45
CA LEU A 24 -2.70 -2.38 0.45
C LEU A 24 -2.62 -3.41 -0.69
N VAL A 25 -2.94 -2.98 -1.90
CA VAL A 25 -2.88 -3.80 -3.12
C VAL A 25 -2.00 -3.15 -4.18
N ARG A 26 -1.39 -3.98 -5.02
CA ARG A 26 -0.61 -3.55 -6.18
C ARG A 26 -1.32 -4.00 -7.46
N ALA A 27 -1.50 -3.08 -8.41
CA ALA A 27 -2.05 -3.40 -9.72
C ALA A 27 -1.18 -4.43 -10.44
N SER A 28 -1.81 -5.42 -11.06
CA SER A 28 -1.15 -6.47 -11.85
C SER A 28 -0.70 -5.99 -13.24
N SER A 29 -1.20 -4.84 -13.69
CA SER A 29 -0.93 -4.27 -15.00
C SER A 29 -0.20 -2.93 -14.86
N PRO A 30 0.68 -2.57 -15.82
CA PRO A 30 1.25 -1.23 -15.89
C PRO A 30 0.15 -0.17 -15.78
N PRO A 31 0.33 0.87 -14.94
CA PRO A 31 1.60 1.31 -14.36
C PRO A 31 2.02 0.65 -13.03
N TYR A 32 1.42 -0.48 -12.62
CA TYR A 32 1.73 -1.19 -11.36
C TYR A 32 1.54 -0.32 -10.11
N SER A 33 0.50 0.51 -10.11
CA SER A 33 0.17 1.40 -8.99
C SER A 33 -0.18 0.64 -7.73
N TRP A 34 0.09 1.27 -6.59
CA TRP A 34 -0.37 0.86 -5.28
C TRP A 34 -1.69 1.54 -4.97
N THR A 35 -2.60 0.81 -4.35
CA THR A 35 -3.91 1.33 -3.94
C THR A 35 -4.20 0.89 -2.51
N LEU A 36 -4.64 1.83 -1.69
CA LEU A 36 -5.27 1.56 -0.41
C LEU A 36 -6.76 1.36 -0.66
N LEU A 37 -7.25 0.18 -0.30
CA LEU A 37 -8.66 -0.12 -0.26
C LEU A 37 -9.14 -0.03 1.18
N ASP A 38 -10.37 0.44 1.37
CA ASP A 38 -11.07 0.26 2.63
C ASP A 38 -11.27 -1.23 2.94
N ALA A 39 -11.10 -1.64 4.19
CA ALA A 39 -11.22 -3.04 4.58
C ALA A 39 -12.67 -3.51 4.75
N GLU A 40 -13.63 -2.60 4.91
CA GLU A 40 -15.04 -2.93 5.08
C GLU A 40 -15.72 -3.19 3.74
N ASP A 41 -15.51 -2.32 2.74
CA ASP A 41 -16.20 -2.40 1.44
C ASP A 41 -15.27 -2.59 0.23
N GLY A 42 -13.96 -2.49 0.41
CA GLY A 42 -12.99 -2.62 -0.67
C GLY A 42 -12.91 -1.39 -1.59
N GLU A 43 -13.49 -0.25 -1.20
CA GLU A 43 -13.43 0.98 -1.98
C GLU A 43 -12.00 1.53 -2.06
N GLY A 44 -11.59 1.98 -3.25
CA GLY A 44 -10.27 2.58 -3.45
C GLY A 44 -10.18 3.98 -2.86
N ILE A 45 -9.53 4.12 -1.71
CA ILE A 45 -9.38 5.38 -0.98
C ILE A 45 -8.26 6.24 -1.57
N TYR A 46 -7.15 5.61 -1.94
CA TYR A 46 -5.98 6.33 -2.44
C TYR A 46 -5.15 5.45 -3.38
N SER A 47 -4.71 6.00 -4.51
CA SER A 47 -3.93 5.28 -5.53
C SER A 47 -2.74 6.10 -6.00
N THR A 48 -1.57 5.49 -6.07
CA THR A 48 -0.31 6.14 -6.43
C THR A 48 0.67 5.13 -7.05
N PRO A 49 1.52 5.54 -8.01
CA PRO A 49 2.61 4.69 -8.49
C PRO A 49 3.73 4.50 -7.45
N ASP A 50 3.79 5.35 -6.42
CA ASP A 50 4.89 5.40 -5.46
C ASP A 50 4.46 4.95 -4.06
N LEU A 51 5.21 4.00 -3.50
CA LEU A 51 5.01 3.46 -2.16
C LEU A 51 5.33 4.50 -1.07
N ASP A 52 6.19 5.48 -1.36
CA ASP A 52 6.51 6.58 -0.43
C ASP A 52 5.26 7.42 -0.10
N GLN A 53 4.36 7.61 -1.08
CA GLN A 53 3.13 8.37 -0.86
C GLN A 53 2.09 7.58 -0.07
N ILE A 54 2.06 6.25 -0.19
CA ILE A 54 1.23 5.39 0.66
C ILE A 54 1.68 5.52 2.12
N GLU A 55 2.99 5.51 2.36
CA GLU A 55 3.56 5.66 3.70
C GLU A 55 3.18 7.00 4.33
N TYR A 56 3.34 8.11 3.59
CA TYR A 56 2.97 9.43 4.07
C TYR A 56 1.48 9.54 4.42
N TRP A 57 0.60 8.97 3.60
CA TRP A 57 -0.84 8.97 3.86
C TRP A 57 -1.22 8.15 5.09
N LEU A 58 -0.53 7.02 5.35
CA LEU A 58 -0.77 6.21 6.54
C LEU A 58 -0.23 6.85 7.84
N ASP A 59 0.66 7.85 7.73
CA ASP A 59 1.22 8.59 8.86
C ASP A 59 0.50 9.92 9.15
N SER A 60 -0.38 10.38 8.25
CA SER A 60 -1.21 11.57 8.45
C SER A 60 -2.45 11.26 9.28
#